data_AF-A0A6M0G4I0-F1
#
_entry.id   AF-A0A6M0G4I0-F1
#
_cell.length_a   1.000
_cell.length_b   1.000
_cell.length_c   1.000
_cell.angle_alpha   90.00
_cell.angle_beta   90.00
_cell.angle_gamma   90.00
#
_symmetry.space_group_name_H-M   'P 1'
#
loop_
_entity.id
_entity.type
_entity.pdbx_description
1 polymer ?
#
loop_
_entity_poly.entity_id
_entity_poly.type
_entity_poly.pdbx_seq_one_letter_code
_entity_poly.pdbx_strand_id
1 'polypeptide(L)'
;MFRGKDNGLYSGTVQAALEQTQFCQTHPNTYYFTCVTEQTQRAFMTEYQIPEPLMNSMFIPLSYYMGSKVFWQPLYPGFKSSDWWSNDGMVSAYSQMFPRIGGSHPVGGEITYNQQYFNPGQWYYQRLNSTDHADIVCTPDIPNIRKQQQFYIELFERLASL
;
A
#
# COMPACT_ATOMS: atom_id res chain seq x y z
N MET A 1 -10.54 26.61 -2.29
CA MET A 1 -9.35 26.25 -1.51
C MET A 1 -8.57 25.07 -2.11
N PHE A 2 -9.19 24.17 -2.88
CA PHE A 2 -8.49 23.10 -3.61
C PHE A 2 -8.80 23.13 -5.12
N ARG A 3 -8.42 24.23 -5.79
CA ARG A 3 -8.58 24.31 -7.25
C ARG A 3 -7.26 23.94 -7.91
N GLY A 4 -7.31 23.10 -8.94
CA GLY A 4 -6.13 22.64 -9.69
C GLY A 4 -5.55 21.32 -9.20
N LYS A 5 -4.41 20.94 -9.79
CA LYS A 5 -3.74 19.64 -9.59
C LYS A 5 -2.58 19.68 -8.60
N ASP A 6 -2.07 20.86 -8.26
CA ASP A 6 -0.91 21.02 -7.35
C ASP A 6 -1.36 21.02 -5.88
N ASN A 7 -1.81 19.87 -5.38
CA ASN A 7 -2.18 19.67 -3.98
C ASN A 7 -2.27 18.18 -3.63
N GLY A 8 -2.13 17.87 -2.34
CA GLY A 8 -2.16 16.49 -1.84
C GLY A 8 -3.46 15.74 -2.14
N LEU A 9 -4.61 16.42 -2.22
CA LEU A 9 -5.88 15.76 -2.52
C LEU A 9 -5.90 15.22 -3.95
N TYR A 10 -5.41 16.00 -4.92
CA TYR A 10 -5.26 15.52 -6.29
C TYR A 10 -4.19 14.45 -6.38
N SER A 11 -3.00 14.68 -5.79
CA SER A 11 -1.89 13.72 -5.81
C SER A 11 -2.24 12.35 -5.22
N GLY A 12 -3.20 12.28 -4.30
CA GLY A 12 -3.70 11.01 -3.75
C GLY A 12 -4.68 10.25 -4.64
N THR A 13 -5.05 10.76 -5.81
CA THR A 13 -5.99 10.08 -6.73
C THR A 13 -5.29 9.08 -7.64
N VAL A 14 -6.03 8.07 -8.09
CA VAL A 14 -5.56 7.11 -9.11
C VAL A 14 -5.18 7.81 -10.42
N GLN A 15 -5.89 8.89 -10.79
CA GLN A 15 -5.58 9.68 -11.99
C GLN A 15 -4.23 10.40 -11.86
N ALA A 16 -3.96 11.01 -10.70
CA ALA A 16 -2.66 11.62 -10.46
C ALA A 16 -1.55 10.57 -10.43
N ALA A 17 -1.78 9.40 -9.84
CA ALA A 17 -0.80 8.31 -9.87
C ALA A 17 -0.45 7.88 -11.30
N LEU A 18 -1.43 7.78 -12.21
CA LEU A 18 -1.20 7.50 -13.63
C LEU A 18 -0.40 8.58 -14.34
N GLU A 19 -0.65 9.85 -14.02
CA GLU A 19 0.13 10.97 -14.57
C GLU A 19 1.57 10.96 -14.03
N GLN A 20 1.73 10.67 -12.73
CA GLN A 20 3.01 10.68 -12.03
C GLN A 20 3.95 9.57 -12.50
N THR A 21 3.45 8.36 -12.70
CA THR A 21 4.29 7.22 -13.12
C THR A 21 4.79 7.34 -14.55
N GLN A 22 4.24 8.24 -15.37
CA GLN A 22 4.78 8.54 -16.70
C GLN A 22 6.15 9.24 -16.64
N PHE A 23 6.41 10.03 -15.59
CA PHE A 23 7.68 10.76 -15.44
C PHE A 23 8.54 10.24 -14.29
N CYS A 24 7.94 9.70 -13.23
CA CYS A 24 8.65 9.08 -12.11
C CYS A 24 9.01 7.63 -12.46
N GLN A 25 10.20 7.43 -13.03
CA GLN A 25 10.69 6.11 -13.45
C GLN A 25 11.51 5.41 -12.35
N THR A 26 11.63 4.09 -12.48
CA THR A 26 12.52 3.29 -11.63
C THR A 26 13.95 3.40 -12.14
N HIS A 27 14.87 3.79 -11.26
CA HIS A 27 16.28 3.96 -11.60
C HIS A 27 17.07 2.67 -11.37
N PRO A 28 17.94 2.27 -12.32
CA PRO A 28 18.59 0.95 -12.32
C PRO A 28 19.57 0.75 -11.15
N ASN A 29 20.08 1.83 -10.55
CA ASN A 29 21.08 1.78 -9.48
C ASN A 29 20.48 2.13 -8.10
N THR A 30 19.16 2.00 -7.95
CA THR A 30 18.45 2.33 -6.71
C THR A 30 17.67 1.12 -6.22
N TYR A 31 17.79 0.81 -4.93
CA TYR A 31 16.97 -0.23 -4.29
C TYR A 31 15.63 0.36 -3.86
N TYR A 32 14.53 -0.34 -4.16
CA TYR A 32 13.18 0.09 -3.81
C TYR A 32 12.52 -0.91 -2.88
N PHE A 33 12.12 -0.44 -1.70
CA PHE A 33 11.41 -1.24 -0.70
C PHE A 33 10.08 -0.56 -0.35
N THR A 34 9.00 -1.34 -0.30
CA THR A 34 7.69 -0.87 0.14
C THR A 34 7.19 -1.70 1.32
N CYS A 35 6.43 -1.05 2.17
CA CYS A 35 5.67 -1.67 3.24
C CYS A 35 4.20 -1.65 2.84
N VAL A 36 3.56 -2.81 2.86
CA VAL A 36 2.15 -2.98 2.49
C VAL A 36 1.38 -3.29 3.75
N THR A 37 0.62 -2.31 4.24
CA THR A 37 -0.30 -2.46 5.37
C THR A 37 -1.69 -2.84 4.88
N GLU A 38 -2.34 -3.68 5.65
CA GLU A 38 -3.76 -4.00 5.49
C GLU A 38 -4.35 -4.36 6.85
N GLN A 39 -5.60 -3.99 7.11
CA GLN A 39 -6.34 -4.44 8.29
C GLN A 39 -7.80 -4.71 7.91
N THR A 40 -7.96 -5.50 6.85
CA THR A 40 -9.28 -5.85 6.32
C THR A 40 -9.37 -7.34 6.05
N GLN A 41 -10.55 -7.88 6.32
CA GLN A 41 -10.86 -9.27 6.03
C GLN A 41 -12.02 -9.39 5.05
N ARG A 42 -12.02 -10.48 4.29
CA ARG A 42 -13.11 -10.81 3.37
C ARG A 42 -14.38 -11.11 4.16
N ALA A 43 -15.49 -10.47 3.80
CA ALA A 43 -16.78 -10.72 4.40
C ALA A 43 -17.28 -12.15 4.09
N PHE A 44 -18.03 -12.75 5.01
CA PHE A 44 -18.41 -14.17 4.93
C PHE A 44 -19.21 -14.55 3.66
N MET A 45 -20.08 -13.66 3.18
CA MET A 45 -20.99 -13.93 2.06
C MET A 45 -20.63 -13.20 0.75
N THR A 46 -19.61 -12.35 0.75
CA THR A 46 -19.25 -11.51 -0.39
C THR A 46 -17.75 -11.42 -0.55
N GLU A 47 -17.27 -11.08 -1.74
CA GLU A 47 -15.84 -10.79 -1.98
C GLU A 47 -15.38 -9.44 -1.39
N TYR A 48 -16.30 -8.63 -0.85
CA TYR A 48 -15.97 -7.34 -0.24
C TYR A 48 -15.10 -7.49 1.01
N GLN A 49 -14.31 -6.44 1.24
CA GLN A 49 -13.40 -6.33 2.37
C GLN A 49 -14.04 -5.44 3.43
N ILE A 50 -13.99 -5.90 4.68
CA ILE A 50 -14.49 -5.19 5.85
C ILE A 50 -13.35 -4.98 6.84
N PRO A 51 -13.33 -3.87 7.59
CA PRO A 51 -12.28 -3.61 8.57
C PRO A 51 -12.26 -4.71 9.64
N GLU A 52 -11.05 -5.15 9.99
CA GLU A 52 -10.84 -6.06 11.10
C GLU A 52 -11.09 -5.35 12.45
N PRO A 53 -11.31 -6.12 13.54
CA PRO A 53 -11.26 -5.55 14.87
C PRO A 53 -9.96 -4.76 15.10
N LEU A 54 -10.03 -3.74 15.95
CA LEU A 54 -8.89 -2.89 16.31
C LEU A 54 -8.37 -1.99 15.17
N MET A 55 -9.05 -1.88 14.04
CA MET A 55 -8.76 -0.76 13.14
C MET A 55 -9.12 0.55 13.85
N ASN A 56 -8.25 1.56 13.73
CA ASN A 56 -8.53 2.90 14.23
C ASN A 56 -9.92 3.37 13.79
N SER A 57 -10.74 3.75 14.77
CA SER A 57 -12.16 4.07 14.55
C SER A 57 -12.39 5.19 13.53
N MET A 58 -11.41 6.09 13.35
CA MET A 58 -11.46 7.15 12.35
C MET A 58 -11.38 6.62 10.91
N PHE A 59 -10.76 5.46 10.69
CA PHE A 59 -10.57 4.88 9.37
C PHE A 59 -11.65 3.88 8.98
N ILE A 60 -12.43 3.38 9.93
CA ILE A 60 -13.51 2.39 9.69
C ILE A 60 -14.45 2.81 8.53
N PRO A 61 -15.01 4.04 8.49
CA PRO A 61 -15.91 4.43 7.40
C PRO A 61 -15.23 4.44 6.02
N LEU A 62 -13.95 4.86 5.98
CA LEU A 62 -13.15 4.91 4.76
C LEU A 62 -12.80 3.49 4.28
N SER A 63 -12.46 2.60 5.22
CA SER A 63 -12.21 1.19 4.96
C SER A 63 -13.42 0.51 4.32
N TYR A 64 -14.62 0.70 4.88
CA TYR A 64 -15.86 0.16 4.30
C TYR A 64 -16.13 0.72 2.89
N TYR A 65 -15.91 2.02 2.70
CA TYR A 65 -16.07 2.66 1.39
C TYR A 65 -15.14 2.01 0.36
N MET A 66 -13.84 1.90 0.65
CA MET A 66 -12.87 1.29 -0.26
C MET A 66 -13.14 -0.20 -0.48
N GLY A 67 -13.41 -0.94 0.58
CA GLY A 67 -13.56 -2.40 0.58
C GLY A 67 -14.76 -2.94 -0.20
N SER A 68 -15.63 -2.06 -0.67
CA SER A 68 -16.79 -2.40 -1.50
C SER A 68 -16.94 -1.50 -2.73
N LYS A 69 -16.02 -0.57 -2.98
CA LYS A 69 -16.21 0.43 -4.04
C LYS A 69 -16.13 -0.22 -5.41
N VAL A 70 -17.22 -0.10 -6.17
CA VAL A 70 -17.27 -0.40 -7.60
C VAL A 70 -17.37 0.91 -8.38
N PHE A 71 -16.58 1.01 -9.46
CA PHE A 71 -16.66 2.13 -10.40
C PHE A 71 -17.37 1.68 -11.67
N TRP A 72 -18.38 2.45 -12.08
CA TRP A 72 -19.14 2.18 -13.30
C TRP A 72 -18.29 2.22 -14.56
N GLN A 73 -17.28 3.08 -14.58
CA GLN A 73 -16.27 3.13 -15.62
C GLN A 73 -14.90 2.79 -15.03
N PRO A 74 -14.06 2.04 -15.76
CA PRO A 74 -12.73 1.70 -15.29
C PRO A 74 -11.88 2.96 -15.13
N LEU A 75 -11.15 3.06 -14.01
CA LEU A 75 -10.28 4.21 -13.74
C LEU A 75 -9.06 4.26 -14.68
N TYR A 76 -8.68 3.11 -15.23
CA TYR A 76 -7.63 2.92 -16.25
C TYR A 76 -7.85 1.59 -16.99
N PRO A 77 -7.21 1.37 -18.16
CA PRO A 77 -7.32 0.11 -18.89
C PRO A 77 -6.92 -1.11 -18.04
N GLY A 78 -7.81 -2.08 -17.90
CA GLY A 78 -7.58 -3.27 -17.07
C GLY A 78 -7.87 -3.09 -15.57
N PHE A 79 -8.40 -1.95 -15.15
CA PHE A 79 -8.82 -1.72 -13.77
C PHE A 79 -9.89 -2.73 -13.32
N LYS A 80 -9.66 -3.34 -12.15
CA LYS A 80 -10.62 -4.20 -11.47
C LYS A 80 -10.82 -3.67 -10.05
N SER A 81 -12.04 -3.26 -9.73
CA SER A 81 -12.37 -2.77 -8.38
C SER A 81 -11.98 -3.74 -7.27
N SER A 82 -12.15 -5.04 -7.49
CA SER A 82 -11.85 -6.08 -6.51
C SER A 82 -10.40 -6.10 -6.06
N ASP A 83 -9.47 -5.77 -6.96
CA ASP A 83 -8.04 -5.75 -6.63
C ASP A 83 -7.74 -4.67 -5.58
N TRP A 84 -8.56 -3.61 -5.53
CA TRP A 84 -8.35 -2.44 -4.68
C TRP A 84 -9.07 -2.51 -3.32
N TRP A 85 -9.87 -3.54 -3.06
CA TRP A 85 -10.71 -3.58 -1.85
C TRP A 85 -9.93 -3.79 -0.55
N SER A 86 -8.87 -4.61 -0.56
CA SER A 86 -8.04 -4.81 0.65
C SER A 86 -7.31 -3.50 0.97
N ASN A 87 -7.39 -3.04 2.21
CA ASN A 87 -6.91 -1.72 2.62
C ASN A 87 -6.52 -1.65 4.10
N ASP A 88 -5.80 -0.60 4.46
CA ASP A 88 -5.38 -0.29 5.84
C ASP A 88 -6.25 0.81 6.49
N GLY A 89 -7.43 1.05 5.93
CA GLY A 89 -8.34 2.10 6.33
C GLY A 89 -8.14 3.45 5.63
N MET A 90 -6.98 3.70 5.02
CA MET A 90 -6.72 4.95 4.27
C MET A 90 -6.33 4.71 2.82
N VAL A 91 -5.58 3.63 2.55
CA VAL A 91 -5.00 3.32 1.24
C VAL A 91 -5.20 1.85 0.90
N SER A 92 -5.52 1.56 -0.35
CA SER A 92 -5.59 0.18 -0.85
C SER A 92 -4.22 -0.50 -0.79
N ALA A 93 -4.16 -1.71 -0.23
CA ALA A 93 -2.96 -2.54 -0.17
C ALA A 93 -2.38 -2.83 -1.57
N TYR A 94 -3.25 -2.88 -2.59
CA TYR A 94 -2.84 -3.05 -3.98
C TYR A 94 -1.96 -1.91 -4.48
N SER A 95 -2.29 -0.67 -4.08
CA SER A 95 -1.56 0.53 -4.47
C SER A 95 -0.20 0.66 -3.77
N GLN A 96 0.00 -0.03 -2.65
CA GLN A 96 1.20 0.11 -1.82
C GLN A 96 2.36 -0.78 -2.29
N MET A 97 2.08 -1.87 -3.02
CA MET A 97 3.11 -2.86 -3.35
C MET A 97 4.24 -2.29 -4.20
N PHE A 98 3.89 -1.57 -5.26
CA PHE A 98 4.79 -0.91 -6.20
C PHE A 98 3.94 -0.09 -7.17
N PRO A 99 4.52 0.79 -8.00
CA PRO A 99 3.76 1.50 -9.02
C PRO A 99 3.23 0.51 -10.08
N ARG A 100 1.96 0.11 -9.93
CA ARG A 100 1.30 -0.91 -10.77
C ARG A 100 0.74 -0.37 -12.08
N ILE A 101 0.67 0.94 -12.22
CA ILE A 101 -0.05 1.63 -13.29
C ILE A 101 0.81 2.73 -13.89
N GLY A 102 0.62 3.00 -15.19
CA GLY A 102 1.24 4.13 -15.89
C GLY A 102 2.75 4.01 -16.17
N GLY A 103 3.33 2.81 -16.07
CA GLY A 103 4.72 2.55 -16.41
C GLY A 103 5.11 1.08 -16.25
N SER A 104 6.31 0.72 -16.69
CA SER A 104 6.91 -0.60 -16.44
C SER A 104 7.93 -0.46 -15.32
N HIS A 105 7.57 -0.94 -14.13
CA HIS A 105 8.43 -0.92 -12.96
C HIS A 105 8.85 -2.37 -12.64
N PRO A 106 10.14 -2.72 -12.73
CA PRO A 106 10.60 -4.07 -12.41
C PRO A 106 10.29 -4.43 -10.95
N VAL A 107 9.82 -5.65 -10.72
CA VAL A 107 9.42 -6.15 -9.40
C VAL A 107 10.30 -7.33 -9.05
N GLY A 108 11.01 -7.22 -7.93
CA GLY A 108 11.84 -8.28 -7.37
C GLY A 108 11.05 -9.27 -6.50
N GLY A 109 9.85 -8.88 -6.05
CA GLY A 109 8.87 -9.77 -5.41
C GLY A 109 8.55 -9.40 -3.96
N GLU A 110 7.80 -10.29 -3.31
CA GLU A 110 7.53 -10.20 -1.88
C GLU A 110 8.78 -10.62 -1.09
N ILE A 111 9.12 -9.83 -0.08
CA ILE A 111 10.31 -10.09 0.75
C ILE A 111 10.03 -11.30 1.63
N THR A 112 10.81 -12.35 1.42
CA THR A 112 10.72 -13.56 2.23
C THR A 112 11.63 -13.48 3.46
N TYR A 113 11.29 -14.24 4.51
CA TYR A 113 11.96 -14.21 5.82
C TYR A 113 13.49 -14.39 5.76
N ASN A 114 14.03 -15.07 4.75
CA ASN A 114 15.47 -15.33 4.60
C ASN A 114 16.10 -14.63 3.39
N GLN A 115 15.45 -13.63 2.80
CA GLN A 115 15.98 -12.95 1.63
C GLN A 115 17.09 -11.96 2.02
N GLN A 116 18.32 -12.32 1.66
CA GLN A 116 19.51 -11.51 1.95
C GLN A 116 20.03 -10.73 0.74
N TYR A 117 19.64 -11.14 -0.48
CA TYR A 117 20.11 -10.52 -1.71
C TYR A 117 18.97 -9.75 -2.39
N PHE A 118 19.28 -8.50 -2.72
CA PHE A 118 18.41 -7.60 -3.46
C PHE A 118 19.18 -7.08 -4.66
N ASN A 119 18.50 -6.92 -5.78
CA ASN A 119 19.05 -6.28 -6.97
C ASN A 119 18.52 -4.85 -7.06
N PRO A 120 19.36 -3.86 -7.38
CA PRO A 120 18.90 -2.50 -7.63
C PRO A 120 18.04 -2.45 -8.91
N GLY A 121 17.26 -1.38 -9.04
CA GLY A 121 16.34 -1.18 -10.18
C GLY A 121 15.04 -1.97 -10.09
N GLN A 122 14.74 -2.58 -8.94
CA GLN A 122 13.54 -3.39 -8.73
C GLN A 122 12.84 -3.05 -7.41
N TRP A 123 11.52 -3.20 -7.39
CA TRP A 123 10.67 -3.03 -6.22
C TRP A 123 10.49 -4.34 -5.46
N TYR A 124 10.75 -4.31 -4.16
CA TYR A 124 10.47 -5.40 -3.22
C TYR A 124 9.47 -4.90 -2.18
N TYR A 125 8.51 -5.75 -1.80
CA TYR A 125 7.47 -5.35 -0.85
C TYR A 125 7.36 -6.32 0.32
N GLN A 126 7.12 -5.79 1.52
CA GLN A 126 6.88 -6.55 2.75
C GLN A 126 5.45 -6.30 3.22
N ARG A 127 4.69 -7.37 3.49
CA ARG A 127 3.31 -7.26 3.99
C ARG A 127 3.27 -7.24 5.51
N LEU A 128 2.46 -6.34 6.06
CA LEU A 128 2.13 -6.27 7.47
C LEU A 128 0.61 -6.44 7.60
N ASN A 129 0.17 -7.68 7.82
CA ASN A 129 -1.25 -8.03 7.96
C ASN A 129 -1.84 -7.59 9.30
N SER A 130 -3.12 -7.23 9.37
CA SER A 130 -3.74 -6.69 10.58
C SER A 130 -3.01 -5.46 11.16
N THR A 131 -2.64 -4.53 10.29
CA THR A 131 -1.96 -3.26 10.63
C THR A 131 -2.59 -2.13 9.83
N ASP A 132 -3.23 -1.18 10.51
CA ASP A 132 -3.82 -0.03 9.85
C ASP A 132 -2.78 1.03 9.47
N HIS A 133 -3.26 2.07 8.81
CA HIS A 133 -2.42 3.14 8.31
C HIS A 133 -1.66 3.91 9.41
N ALA A 134 -2.23 4.03 10.61
CA ALA A 134 -1.62 4.76 11.72
C ALA A 134 -0.70 3.87 12.56
N ASP A 135 -0.96 2.56 12.58
CA ASP A 135 -0.19 1.59 13.35
C ASP A 135 1.29 1.60 12.99
N ILE A 136 1.60 1.74 11.70
CA ILE A 136 2.98 1.67 11.21
C ILE A 136 3.78 2.95 11.46
N VAL A 137 3.14 4.12 11.66
CA VAL A 137 3.83 5.42 11.73
C VAL A 137 3.64 6.22 13.02
N CYS A 138 2.51 6.11 13.71
CA CYS A 138 2.12 7.08 14.74
C CYS A 138 1.73 6.41 16.06
N THR A 139 0.61 5.71 16.06
CA THR A 139 -0.06 5.24 17.26
C THR A 139 -0.45 3.78 17.06
N PRO A 140 0.52 2.85 17.09
CA PRO A 140 0.22 1.43 17.07
C PRO A 140 -0.73 1.06 18.19
N ASP A 141 -1.77 0.33 17.85
CA ASP A 141 -2.55 -0.41 18.81
C ASP A 141 -1.64 -1.39 19.57
N ILE A 142 -2.02 -1.75 20.80
CA ILE A 142 -1.17 -2.53 21.72
C ILE A 142 -0.56 -3.79 21.07
N PRO A 143 -1.31 -4.60 20.28
CA PRO A 143 -0.74 -5.76 19.60
C PRO A 143 0.32 -5.40 18.54
N ASN A 144 0.21 -4.23 17.91
CA ASN A 144 1.06 -3.79 16.82
C ASN A 144 2.36 -3.08 17.27
N ILE A 145 2.50 -2.69 18.55
CA ILE A 145 3.72 -2.01 19.06
C ILE A 145 4.99 -2.83 18.78
N ARG A 146 5.01 -4.10 19.16
CA ARG A 146 6.19 -4.96 18.96
C ARG A 146 6.45 -5.23 17.49
N LYS A 147 5.37 -5.42 16.73
CA LYS A 147 5.44 -5.67 15.29
C LYS A 147 6.03 -4.47 14.55
N GLN A 148 5.61 -3.25 14.90
CA GLN A 148 6.14 -2.00 14.37
C GLN A 148 7.64 -1.86 14.70
N GLN A 149 8.03 -2.08 15.96
CA GLN A 149 9.44 -2.03 16.38
C GLN A 149 10.30 -3.02 15.59
N GLN A 150 9.85 -4.27 15.49
CA GLN A 150 10.55 -5.31 14.74
C GLN A 150 10.67 -4.93 13.26
N PHE A 151 9.60 -4.43 12.64
CA PHE A 151 9.63 -3.96 11.25
C PHE A 151 10.71 -2.89 11.02
N TYR A 152 10.79 -1.88 11.89
CA TYR A 152 11.80 -0.82 11.73
C TYR A 152 13.22 -1.34 11.95
N ILE A 153 13.45 -2.24 12.91
CA ILE A 153 14.75 -2.88 13.12
C ILE A 153 15.18 -3.64 11.86
N GLU A 154 14.31 -4.52 11.36
CA GLU A 154 14.57 -5.31 10.13
C GLU A 154 14.80 -4.42 8.91
N LEU A 155 14.03 -3.33 8.77
CA LEU A 155 14.21 -2.35 7.71
C LEU A 155 15.60 -1.70 7.79
N PHE A 156 16.01 -1.23 8.97
CA PHE A 156 17.30 -0.55 9.12
C PHE A 156 18.48 -1.50 8.94
N GLU A 157 18.40 -2.74 9.44
CA GLU A 157 19.40 -3.77 9.21
C GLU A 157 19.54 -4.07 7.71
N ARG A 158 18.41 -4.22 7.01
CA ARG A 158 18.39 -4.44 5.55
C ARG A 158 19.03 -3.29 4.78
N LEU A 159 18.68 -2.05 5.13
CA LEU A 159 19.25 -0.87 4.47
C LEU A 159 20.75 -0.72 4.74
N ALA A 160 21.22 -1.11 5.91
CA ALA A 160 22.64 -1.07 6.28
C ALA A 160 23.48 -2.14 5.55
N SER A 161 22.85 -3.20 5.03
CA SER A 161 23.52 -4.30 4.33
C SER A 161 23.56 -4.16 2.80
N LEU A 162 23.05 -3.06 2.23
CA LEU A 162 22.99 -2.83 0.78
C LEU A 162 24.33 -2.43 0.15
#